data_AF-A0A1H8W0G3-F1
#
_entry.id   AF-A0A1H8W0G3-F1
#
_cell.length_a   1.000
_cell.length_b   1.000
_cell.length_c   1.000
_cell.angle_alpha   90.00
_cell.angle_beta   90.00
_cell.angle_gamma   90.00
#
_symmetry.space_group_name_H-M   'P 1'
#
loop_
_entity.id
_entity.type
_entity.pdbx_description
1 polymer ?
#
loop_
_entity_poly.entity_id
_entity_poly.type
_entity_poly.pdbx_seq_one_letter_code
_entity_poly.pdbx_strand_id
1 'polypeptide(L)'
;MWARSNCYSKVLSRSISTLAAIASVLLLANPAFSQGQALERCRETVGRPIVMPCMKAGGTLESCRALATPKVRACVQAAMGGGPGGAGRQGPGGLNQPRSVAGPAVGKARSLIEQGKYAGAIVELDRAVKQDPKFPFAYAWRGVAKMRIGKFDEAMSDFNEALKLDPRNAFALGQRGNAFFALRDNGKGLADVNAALEIDNTAAAPYAFRGMIYSDMGDQDKALADLTRAVKLNPNLPPAHGGLGSVYSKLQEFEKSLAAYNRALELAPNTAAYLSGRGYVQFSLGEYDRAITDISQAIAINSRFARPYINRGRAYIATNNLSAAIKDFDEALKIEPKNITALLQRAQAFERSRDFAKAQADLQDALKLVPSHPVAAAGIERIDAKMGATRPGTERTGGRIALVIGNSKYEAFDTLANPKRDAAAIADALGRSGFQNVKLLTDVNRDSLLAALKTFTDESKNANWSVVYFAGHGIELDGSNYLVPVDAKFENDANIPNEGVALDQVLNAVGAADKMRLVILDACRENPFAAEKKSLSVGRGLARIEPESGTLVAFATKHGHYATDGSGDNSPFATSLVRLMDAPGLEINQLFRMVHDDVYASTAKKQEPFTYGQLSAQGFYFKAR
;
A
#
# COMPACT_ATOMS: atom_id res chain seq x y z
N MET A 1 6.95 -0.08 -83.60
CA MET A 1 7.62 1.11 -84.19
C MET A 1 7.79 2.13 -83.09
N TRP A 2 9.05 2.44 -82.75
CA TRP A 2 9.63 3.73 -82.31
C TRP A 2 8.87 4.59 -81.27
N ALA A 3 9.46 5.18 -80.23
CA ALA A 3 10.83 5.24 -79.71
C ALA A 3 10.81 6.01 -78.36
N ARG A 4 11.70 5.64 -77.42
CA ARG A 4 12.66 6.50 -76.67
C ARG A 4 12.12 7.69 -75.82
N SER A 5 12.52 7.97 -74.58
CA SER A 5 13.70 7.66 -73.74
C SER A 5 13.34 7.97 -72.27
N ASN A 6 13.64 7.14 -71.27
CA ASN A 6 14.90 7.05 -70.51
C ASN A 6 15.45 8.37 -69.96
N CYS A 7 15.51 8.49 -68.63
CA CYS A 7 16.78 8.65 -67.91
C CYS A 7 16.68 8.33 -66.40
N TYR A 8 17.42 7.28 -66.02
CA TYR A 8 18.07 6.99 -64.74
C TYR A 8 17.28 6.47 -63.53
N SER A 9 17.17 5.13 -63.52
CA SER A 9 17.43 4.30 -62.34
C SER A 9 18.91 4.37 -61.92
N LYS A 10 19.17 3.98 -60.65
CA LYS A 10 20.46 3.70 -59.98
C LYS A 10 21.05 4.82 -59.11
N VAL A 11 20.41 5.11 -57.97
CA VAL A 11 21.05 5.15 -56.64
C VAL A 11 19.95 4.88 -55.59
N LEU A 12 19.51 3.64 -55.39
CA LEU A 12 18.61 3.32 -54.25
C LEU A 12 18.59 1.83 -53.85
N SER A 13 19.64 1.06 -54.16
CA SER A 13 19.78 -0.34 -53.71
C SER A 13 20.82 -0.54 -52.61
N ARG A 14 21.30 0.52 -51.96
CA ARG A 14 22.17 0.43 -50.78
C ARG A 14 21.79 1.48 -49.73
N SER A 15 20.61 1.32 -49.12
CA SER A 15 20.25 1.95 -47.83
C SER A 15 18.96 1.39 -47.21
N ILE A 16 18.40 0.27 -47.71
CA ILE A 16 17.15 -0.29 -47.15
C ILE A 16 17.41 -1.07 -45.85
N SER A 17 18.64 -1.51 -45.59
CA SER A 17 19.01 -2.23 -44.37
C SER A 17 19.34 -1.34 -43.16
N THR A 18 19.42 0.00 -43.32
CA THR A 18 19.71 0.93 -42.21
C THR A 18 18.54 1.87 -41.88
N LEU A 19 17.52 1.96 -42.74
CA LEU A 19 16.30 2.74 -42.48
C LEU A 19 15.16 1.92 -41.82
N ALA A 20 15.18 0.59 -41.93
CA ALA A 20 14.23 -0.28 -41.23
C ALA A 20 14.51 -0.38 -39.70
N ALA A 21 15.73 -0.08 -39.26
CA ALA A 21 16.11 -0.09 -37.85
C ALA A 21 15.85 1.25 -37.12
N ILE A 22 15.70 2.35 -37.86
CA ILE A 22 15.38 3.68 -37.27
C ILE A 22 13.87 3.98 -37.35
N ALA A 23 13.14 3.37 -38.29
CA ALA A 23 11.68 3.50 -38.35
C ALA A 23 10.93 2.77 -37.22
N SER A 24 11.54 1.79 -36.56
CA SER A 24 10.90 1.04 -35.46
C SER A 24 10.99 1.74 -34.09
N VAL A 25 11.68 2.89 -33.99
CA VAL A 25 11.87 3.63 -32.73
C VAL A 25 11.26 5.05 -32.76
N LEU A 26 10.72 5.50 -33.91
CA LEU A 26 10.14 6.85 -34.05
C LEU A 26 8.69 6.89 -34.59
N LEU A 27 7.99 5.75 -34.61
CA LEU A 27 6.61 5.65 -35.12
C LEU A 27 5.51 5.56 -34.05
N LEU A 28 5.82 5.76 -32.77
CA LEU A 28 4.84 5.70 -31.68
C LEU A 28 4.48 7.04 -31.02
N ALA A 29 4.91 8.17 -31.58
CA ALA A 29 4.58 9.48 -31.00
C ALA A 29 4.40 10.61 -32.02
N ASN A 30 4.02 10.33 -33.27
CA ASN A 30 3.77 11.38 -34.26
C ASN A 30 2.26 11.59 -34.52
N PRO A 31 1.66 12.71 -34.07
CA PRO A 31 0.23 12.98 -34.25
C PRO A 31 -0.19 12.93 -35.72
N ALA A 32 0.67 13.36 -36.65
CA ALA A 32 0.40 13.43 -38.08
C ALA A 32 0.08 12.07 -38.73
N PHE A 33 0.65 10.97 -38.23
CA PHE A 33 0.38 9.62 -38.76
C PHE A 33 -1.01 9.11 -38.35
N SER A 34 -1.41 9.38 -37.10
CA SER A 34 -2.75 9.04 -36.60
C SER A 34 -3.86 9.84 -37.30
N GLN A 35 -3.59 11.11 -37.64
CA GLN A 35 -4.52 11.96 -38.38
C GLN A 35 -4.70 11.51 -39.84
N GLY A 36 -3.63 11.02 -40.48
CA GLY A 36 -3.67 10.45 -41.83
C GLY A 36 -4.55 9.19 -41.92
N GLN A 37 -4.45 8.29 -40.96
CA GLN A 37 -5.31 7.10 -40.89
C GLN A 37 -6.79 7.45 -40.64
N ALA A 38 -7.08 8.51 -39.88
CA ALA A 38 -8.43 8.97 -39.64
C ALA A 38 -9.11 9.57 -40.89
N LEU A 39 -8.34 10.31 -41.70
CA LEU A 39 -8.81 10.85 -42.98
C LEU A 39 -9.08 9.75 -44.03
N GLU A 40 -8.26 8.69 -44.06
CA GLU A 40 -8.47 7.56 -44.96
C GLU A 40 -9.72 6.74 -44.60
N ARG A 41 -10.04 6.57 -43.30
CA ARG A 41 -11.31 5.98 -42.86
C ARG A 41 -12.54 6.82 -43.24
N CYS A 42 -12.40 8.14 -43.29
CA CYS A 42 -13.46 9.01 -43.78
C CYS A 42 -13.71 8.87 -45.28
N ARG A 43 -12.67 8.57 -46.08
CA ARG A 43 -12.81 8.30 -47.53
C ARG A 43 -13.69 7.10 -47.80
N GLU A 44 -13.54 6.01 -47.03
CA GLU A 44 -14.37 4.81 -47.14
C GLU A 44 -15.85 5.10 -46.85
N THR A 45 -16.13 6.06 -45.97
CA THR A 45 -17.50 6.43 -45.57
C THR A 45 -18.18 7.39 -46.56
N VAL A 46 -17.41 8.26 -47.23
CA VAL A 46 -17.93 9.32 -48.11
C VAL A 46 -17.87 8.94 -49.60
N GLY A 47 -17.09 7.92 -49.98
CA GLY A 47 -17.06 7.34 -51.32
C GLY A 47 -16.35 8.19 -52.39
N ARG A 48 -15.62 9.25 -52.01
CA ARG A 48 -14.79 10.08 -52.90
C ARG A 48 -13.46 10.46 -52.22
N PRO A 49 -12.39 10.81 -52.97
CA PRO A 49 -11.10 11.17 -52.37
C PRO A 49 -11.21 12.53 -51.66
N ILE A 50 -11.24 12.51 -50.32
CA ILE A 50 -11.24 13.71 -49.46
C ILE A 50 -9.84 14.35 -49.39
N VAL A 51 -8.81 13.58 -49.75
CA VAL A 51 -7.39 13.90 -49.59
C VAL A 51 -6.97 15.15 -50.37
N MET A 52 -7.42 15.33 -51.62
CA MET A 52 -6.96 16.45 -52.46
C MET A 52 -7.44 17.85 -51.98
N PRO A 53 -8.71 18.05 -51.60
CA PRO A 53 -9.16 19.31 -51.00
C PRO A 53 -8.51 19.62 -49.64
N CYS A 54 -8.30 18.59 -48.80
CA CYS A 54 -7.65 18.72 -47.49
C CYS A 54 -6.16 19.05 -47.58
N MET A 55 -5.43 18.47 -48.53
CA MET A 55 -4.01 18.77 -48.75
C MET A 55 -3.79 20.20 -49.27
N LYS A 56 -4.72 20.75 -50.05
CA LYS A 56 -4.68 22.17 -50.46
C LYS A 56 -4.93 23.15 -49.30
N ALA A 57 -5.53 22.70 -48.20
CA ALA A 57 -5.81 23.50 -47.01
C ALA A 57 -4.80 23.24 -45.87
N GLY A 58 -3.56 22.83 -46.16
CA GLY A 58 -2.51 22.71 -45.14
C GLY A 58 -2.46 21.40 -44.35
N GLY A 59 -3.29 20.41 -44.69
CA GLY A 59 -3.06 19.00 -44.33
C GLY A 59 -3.29 18.59 -42.88
N THR A 60 -3.93 19.41 -42.03
CA THR A 60 -4.32 19.03 -40.66
C THR A 60 -5.83 18.80 -40.55
N LEU A 61 -6.28 17.97 -39.59
CA LEU A 61 -7.71 17.71 -39.38
C LEU A 61 -8.52 19.00 -39.10
N GLU A 62 -7.89 19.97 -38.46
CA GLU A 62 -8.51 21.26 -38.10
C GLU A 62 -8.77 22.14 -39.33
N SER A 63 -7.85 22.14 -40.29
CA SER A 63 -8.04 22.88 -41.54
C SER A 63 -9.07 22.24 -42.47
N CYS A 64 -9.29 20.93 -42.36
CA CYS A 64 -10.34 20.19 -43.09
C CYS A 64 -11.76 20.42 -42.55
N ARG A 65 -11.92 20.99 -41.35
CA ARG A 65 -13.23 21.17 -40.70
C ARG A 65 -14.17 22.11 -41.48
N ALA A 66 -13.62 23.00 -42.30
CA ALA A 66 -14.36 24.01 -43.06
C ALA A 66 -14.93 23.49 -44.41
N LEU A 67 -14.78 22.21 -44.76
CA LEU A 67 -15.20 21.68 -46.06
C LEU A 67 -16.73 21.66 -46.27
N ALA A 68 -17.13 21.64 -47.55
CA ALA A 68 -18.42 22.10 -48.05
C ALA A 68 -19.64 21.19 -47.79
N THR A 69 -19.48 19.90 -47.45
CA THR A 69 -20.63 19.00 -47.25
C THR A 69 -20.81 18.60 -45.79
N PRO A 70 -22.06 18.50 -45.28
CA PRO A 70 -22.33 18.09 -43.90
C PRO A 70 -21.75 16.72 -43.53
N LYS A 71 -21.71 15.78 -44.48
CA LYS A 71 -21.12 14.44 -44.27
C LYS A 71 -19.61 14.47 -44.03
N VAL A 72 -18.87 15.28 -44.79
CA VAL A 72 -17.42 15.43 -44.60
C VAL A 72 -17.09 16.11 -43.28
N ARG A 73 -17.85 17.16 -42.93
CA ARG A 73 -17.70 17.87 -41.66
C ARG A 73 -17.97 16.97 -40.46
N ALA A 74 -19.03 16.15 -40.52
CA ALA A 74 -19.37 15.19 -39.46
C ALA A 74 -18.28 14.13 -39.27
N CYS A 75 -17.69 13.62 -40.36
CA CYS A 75 -16.63 12.61 -40.27
C CYS A 75 -15.32 13.18 -39.70
N VAL A 76 -14.89 14.35 -40.17
CA VAL A 76 -13.68 15.05 -39.68
C VAL A 76 -13.83 15.46 -38.21
N GLN A 77 -15.04 15.86 -37.79
CA GLN A 77 -15.32 16.20 -36.40
C GLN A 77 -15.34 14.98 -35.46
N ALA A 78 -15.79 13.82 -35.94
CA ALA A 78 -15.71 12.56 -35.20
C ALA A 78 -14.25 12.10 -35.03
N ALA A 79 -13.38 12.34 -36.01
CA ALA A 79 -11.95 12.03 -35.94
C ALA A 79 -11.15 12.93 -34.98
N MET A 80 -11.56 14.18 -34.78
CA MET A 80 -10.88 15.15 -33.89
C MET A 80 -11.24 15.05 -32.41
N GLY A 81 -12.12 14.13 -32.02
CA GLY A 81 -12.57 14.01 -30.61
C GLY A 81 -13.36 15.24 -30.10
N GLY A 82 -13.74 16.17 -30.97
CA GLY A 82 -14.35 17.47 -30.64
C GLY A 82 -15.73 17.66 -31.28
N GLY A 83 -16.67 16.77 -30.98
CA GLY A 83 -18.12 16.95 -31.24
C GLY A 83 -18.87 17.19 -29.92
N PRO A 84 -20.02 17.89 -29.94
CA PRO A 84 -20.88 18.01 -28.76
C PRO A 84 -21.18 16.59 -28.26
N GLY A 85 -21.04 16.40 -26.95
CA GLY A 85 -21.07 15.12 -26.23
C GLY A 85 -21.62 13.98 -27.06
N GLY A 86 -20.74 13.05 -27.41
CA GLY A 86 -21.09 11.86 -28.17
C GLY A 86 -22.40 11.31 -27.66
N ALA A 87 -23.41 11.32 -28.53
CA ALA A 87 -24.39 10.25 -28.57
C ALA A 87 -23.59 8.97 -28.87
N GLY A 88 -22.86 8.49 -27.85
CA GLY A 88 -22.51 7.10 -27.75
C GLY A 88 -23.81 6.35 -27.94
N ARG A 89 -23.75 5.26 -28.71
CA ARG A 89 -24.81 4.27 -28.75
C ARG A 89 -25.45 4.22 -27.37
N GLN A 90 -26.72 4.62 -27.33
CA GLN A 90 -27.52 4.53 -26.13
C GLN A 90 -27.21 3.16 -25.53
N GLY A 91 -26.74 3.13 -24.28
CA GLY A 91 -26.72 1.89 -23.55
C GLY A 91 -28.12 1.24 -23.64
N PRO A 92 -28.23 -0.09 -23.59
CA PRO A 92 -29.51 -0.77 -23.65
C PRO A 92 -30.29 -0.34 -22.41
N GLY A 93 -31.27 0.54 -22.63
CA GLY A 93 -31.74 1.52 -21.65
C GLY A 93 -32.31 2.78 -22.33
N GLY A 94 -32.13 2.91 -23.65
CA GLY A 94 -33.01 3.69 -24.54
C GLY A 94 -34.41 3.07 -24.70
N LEU A 95 -35.06 2.69 -23.60
CA LEU A 95 -36.51 2.57 -23.63
C LEU A 95 -37.06 3.99 -23.51
N ASN A 96 -37.90 4.38 -24.47
CA ASN A 96 -38.75 5.58 -24.47
C ASN A 96 -39.04 6.06 -23.03
N GLN A 97 -38.24 7.01 -22.54
CA GLN A 97 -38.57 7.62 -21.25
C GLN A 97 -39.90 8.35 -21.45
N PRO A 98 -40.93 8.08 -20.63
CA PRO A 98 -42.10 8.94 -20.64
C PRO A 98 -41.62 10.37 -20.43
N ARG A 99 -42.02 11.29 -21.31
CA ARG A 99 -41.62 12.70 -21.23
C ARG A 99 -42.12 13.26 -19.90
N SER A 100 -41.21 13.36 -18.94
CA SER A 100 -41.46 13.99 -17.64
C SER A 100 -40.80 15.35 -17.61
N VAL A 101 -41.46 16.31 -16.97
CA VAL A 101 -40.88 17.63 -16.66
C VAL A 101 -39.64 17.53 -15.77
N ALA A 102 -39.48 16.43 -15.03
CA ALA A 102 -38.32 16.12 -14.21
C ALA A 102 -37.15 15.47 -14.98
N GLY A 103 -37.34 15.11 -16.26
CA GLY A 103 -36.34 14.45 -17.10
C GLY A 103 -34.98 15.18 -17.18
N PRO A 104 -34.94 16.51 -17.40
CA PRO A 104 -33.69 17.26 -17.41
C PRO A 104 -32.91 17.19 -16.09
N ALA A 105 -33.61 17.22 -14.94
CA ALA A 105 -32.98 17.11 -13.62
C ALA A 105 -32.36 15.72 -13.42
N VAL A 106 -33.06 14.65 -13.84
CA VAL A 106 -32.50 13.29 -13.84
C VAL A 106 -31.30 13.18 -14.78
N GLY A 107 -31.36 13.76 -15.97
CA GLY A 107 -30.23 13.79 -16.92
C GLY A 107 -28.98 14.47 -16.32
N LYS A 108 -29.17 15.63 -15.68
CA LYS A 108 -28.10 16.33 -14.97
C LYS A 108 -27.53 15.51 -13.81
N ALA A 109 -28.40 14.89 -13.01
CA ALA A 109 -27.99 14.05 -11.90
C ALA A 109 -27.16 12.84 -12.35
N ARG A 110 -27.52 12.20 -13.47
CA ARG A 110 -26.73 11.10 -14.05
C ARG A 110 -25.32 11.53 -14.41
N SER A 111 -25.16 12.69 -15.03
CA SER A 111 -23.83 13.23 -15.34
C SER A 111 -23.02 13.52 -14.07
N LEU A 112 -23.68 14.00 -13.00
CA LEU A 112 -23.02 14.18 -11.70
C LEU A 112 -22.58 12.84 -11.09
N ILE A 113 -23.39 11.78 -11.21
CA ILE A 113 -23.03 10.42 -10.74
C ILE A 113 -21.81 9.90 -11.51
N GLU A 114 -21.74 10.09 -12.82
CA GLU A 114 -20.59 9.71 -13.65
C GLU A 114 -19.30 10.47 -13.25
N GLN A 115 -19.45 11.72 -12.79
CA GLN A 115 -18.35 12.52 -12.24
C GLN A 115 -18.02 12.20 -10.76
N GLY A 116 -18.71 11.24 -10.14
CA GLY A 116 -18.55 10.92 -8.71
C GLY A 116 -19.14 11.97 -7.74
N LYS A 117 -19.90 12.95 -8.22
CA LYS A 117 -20.50 14.04 -7.45
C LYS A 117 -21.87 13.63 -6.89
N TYR A 118 -21.88 12.64 -6.00
CA TYR A 118 -23.12 12.01 -5.52
C TYR A 118 -24.03 12.94 -4.71
N ALA A 119 -23.47 13.79 -3.84
CA ALA A 119 -24.27 14.73 -3.04
C ALA A 119 -25.04 15.72 -3.94
N GLY A 120 -24.38 16.28 -4.96
CA GLY A 120 -25.01 17.15 -5.95
C GLY A 120 -26.06 16.42 -6.78
N ALA A 121 -25.80 15.16 -7.15
CA ALA A 121 -26.78 14.34 -7.86
C ALA A 121 -28.05 14.12 -7.03
N ILE A 122 -27.92 13.84 -5.72
CA ILE A 122 -29.07 13.66 -4.82
C ILE A 122 -29.91 14.93 -4.77
N VAL A 123 -29.31 16.12 -4.67
CA VAL A 123 -30.04 17.40 -4.69
C VAL A 123 -30.86 17.58 -5.97
N GLU A 124 -30.27 17.27 -7.12
CA GLU A 124 -30.98 17.32 -8.40
C GLU A 124 -32.13 16.30 -8.47
N LEU A 125 -31.94 15.12 -7.88
CA LEU A 125 -32.96 14.06 -7.87
C LEU A 125 -34.07 14.33 -6.86
N ASP A 126 -33.78 14.98 -5.73
CA ASP A 126 -34.81 15.47 -4.81
C ASP A 126 -35.68 16.54 -5.47
N ARG A 127 -35.07 17.41 -6.29
CA ARG A 127 -35.82 18.36 -7.12
C ARG A 127 -36.67 17.62 -8.16
N ALA A 128 -36.11 16.61 -8.83
CA ALA A 128 -36.83 15.80 -9.82
C ALA A 128 -38.06 15.12 -9.20
N VAL A 129 -37.91 14.51 -8.02
CA VAL A 129 -39.01 13.87 -7.27
C VAL A 129 -40.09 14.89 -6.86
N LYS A 130 -39.70 16.12 -6.47
CA LYS A 130 -40.67 17.19 -6.16
C LYS A 130 -41.42 17.69 -7.39
N GLN A 131 -40.76 17.78 -8.54
CA GLN A 131 -41.35 18.24 -9.79
C GLN A 131 -42.32 17.20 -10.38
N ASP A 132 -41.96 15.93 -10.29
CA ASP A 132 -42.80 14.82 -10.76
C ASP A 132 -42.69 13.61 -9.82
N PRO A 133 -43.55 13.54 -8.78
CA PRO A 133 -43.53 12.46 -7.81
C PRO A 133 -43.87 11.08 -8.37
N LYS A 134 -44.42 11.00 -9.60
CA LYS A 134 -44.78 9.75 -10.27
C LYS A 134 -43.72 9.31 -11.29
N PHE A 135 -42.57 9.98 -11.36
CA PHE A 135 -41.50 9.62 -12.28
C PHE A 135 -40.55 8.58 -11.67
N PRO A 136 -40.66 7.28 -12.02
CA PRO A 136 -39.90 6.21 -11.36
C PRO A 136 -38.38 6.36 -11.50
N PHE A 137 -37.91 6.94 -12.61
CA PHE A 137 -36.48 7.15 -12.85
C PHE A 137 -35.82 8.12 -11.86
N ALA A 138 -36.56 9.10 -11.34
CA ALA A 138 -36.01 10.02 -10.34
C ALA A 138 -35.65 9.27 -9.05
N TYR A 139 -36.55 8.39 -8.58
CA TYR A 139 -36.27 7.52 -7.44
C TYR A 139 -35.16 6.52 -7.74
N ALA A 140 -35.20 5.82 -8.89
CA ALA A 140 -34.18 4.84 -9.23
C ALA A 140 -32.77 5.44 -9.26
N TRP A 141 -32.58 6.61 -9.89
CA TRP A 141 -31.27 7.26 -9.89
C TRP A 141 -30.88 7.85 -8.53
N ARG A 142 -31.86 8.25 -7.69
CA ARG A 142 -31.58 8.70 -6.31
C ARG A 142 -31.10 7.55 -5.45
N GLY A 143 -31.72 6.37 -5.62
CA GLY A 143 -31.26 5.12 -5.03
C GLY A 143 -29.82 4.81 -5.42
N VAL A 144 -29.47 4.92 -6.71
CA VAL A 144 -28.08 4.72 -7.18
C VAL A 144 -27.11 5.68 -6.50
N ALA A 145 -27.42 6.97 -6.42
CA ALA A 145 -26.56 7.96 -5.79
C ALA A 145 -26.38 7.72 -4.28
N LYS A 146 -27.45 7.36 -3.57
CA LYS A 146 -27.43 7.00 -2.15
C LYS A 146 -26.61 5.74 -1.88
N MET A 147 -26.74 4.72 -2.74
CA MET A 147 -25.96 3.49 -2.65
C MET A 147 -24.45 3.77 -2.80
N ARG A 148 -24.06 4.73 -3.65
CA ARG A 148 -22.65 5.12 -3.84
C ARG A 148 -22.03 5.83 -2.63
N ILE A 149 -22.84 6.39 -1.74
CA ILE A 149 -22.40 7.01 -0.47
C ILE A 149 -22.71 6.13 0.75
N GLY A 150 -23.04 4.86 0.54
CA GLY A 150 -23.24 3.87 1.62
C GLY A 150 -24.60 3.96 2.34
N LYS A 151 -25.54 4.77 1.85
CA LYS A 151 -26.90 4.86 2.40
C LYS A 151 -27.80 3.78 1.83
N PHE A 152 -27.52 2.52 2.18
CA PHE A 152 -28.19 1.35 1.59
C PHE A 152 -29.69 1.30 1.89
N ASP A 153 -30.12 1.58 3.12
CA ASP A 153 -31.55 1.55 3.49
C ASP A 153 -32.36 2.62 2.74
N GLU A 154 -31.83 3.84 2.66
CA GLU A 154 -32.48 4.91 1.89
C GLU A 154 -32.50 4.60 0.39
N ALA A 155 -31.45 3.95 -0.13
CA ALA A 155 -31.41 3.51 -1.51
C ALA A 155 -32.46 2.43 -1.80
N MET A 156 -32.60 1.46 -0.91
CA MET A 156 -33.63 0.41 -0.99
C MET A 156 -35.04 1.01 -0.99
N SER A 157 -35.30 2.01 -0.14
CA SER A 157 -36.58 2.74 -0.14
C SER A 157 -36.87 3.38 -1.49
N ASP A 158 -35.86 4.03 -2.10
CA ASP A 158 -36.01 4.67 -3.42
C ASP A 158 -36.24 3.64 -4.53
N PHE A 159 -35.53 2.51 -4.52
CA PHE A 159 -35.77 1.45 -5.50
C PHE A 159 -37.17 0.82 -5.34
N ASN A 160 -37.63 0.63 -4.11
CA ASN A 160 -38.97 0.12 -3.85
C ASN A 160 -40.04 1.08 -4.35
N GLU A 161 -39.88 2.40 -4.15
CA GLU A 161 -40.84 3.37 -4.68
C GLU A 161 -40.80 3.44 -6.21
N ALA A 162 -39.61 3.38 -6.83
CA ALA A 162 -39.49 3.29 -8.28
C ALA A 162 -40.26 2.09 -8.86
N LEU A 163 -40.17 0.93 -8.20
CA LEU A 163 -40.82 -0.31 -8.64
C LEU A 163 -42.30 -0.39 -8.26
N LYS A 164 -42.75 0.36 -7.26
CA LYS A 164 -44.16 0.57 -6.98
C LYS A 164 -44.82 1.42 -8.06
N LEU A 165 -44.13 2.44 -8.56
CA LEU A 165 -44.59 3.30 -9.65
C LEU A 165 -44.53 2.61 -11.01
N ASP A 166 -43.49 1.81 -11.25
CA ASP A 166 -43.31 1.02 -12.46
C ASP A 166 -42.68 -0.35 -12.15
N PRO A 167 -43.51 -1.39 -11.96
CA PRO A 167 -43.04 -2.75 -11.65
C PRO A 167 -42.18 -3.38 -12.76
N ARG A 168 -42.24 -2.86 -14.00
CA ARG A 168 -41.46 -3.36 -15.13
C ARG A 168 -40.23 -2.49 -15.42
N ASN A 169 -39.81 -1.66 -14.47
CA ASN A 169 -38.60 -0.87 -14.60
C ASN A 169 -37.33 -1.75 -14.48
N ALA A 170 -36.84 -2.27 -15.61
CA ALA A 170 -35.66 -3.14 -15.64
C ALA A 170 -34.42 -2.50 -15.01
N PHE A 171 -34.25 -1.18 -15.15
CA PHE A 171 -33.14 -0.45 -14.54
C PHE A 171 -33.23 -0.46 -13.01
N ALA A 172 -34.42 -0.15 -12.45
CA ALA A 172 -34.62 -0.16 -11.00
C ALA A 172 -34.49 -1.58 -10.41
N LEU A 173 -35.01 -2.60 -11.10
CA LEU A 173 -34.83 -4.01 -10.73
C LEU A 173 -33.35 -4.39 -10.68
N GLY A 174 -32.59 -4.12 -11.75
CA GLY A 174 -31.16 -4.44 -11.80
C GLY A 174 -30.35 -3.75 -10.70
N GLN A 175 -30.65 -2.48 -10.40
CA GLN A 175 -29.95 -1.74 -9.35
C GLN A 175 -30.37 -2.16 -7.94
N ARG A 176 -31.64 -2.50 -7.72
CA ARG A 176 -32.10 -3.06 -6.44
C ARG A 176 -31.48 -4.43 -6.20
N GLY A 177 -31.36 -5.25 -7.24
CA GLY A 177 -30.68 -6.53 -7.16
C GLY A 177 -29.20 -6.40 -6.77
N ASN A 178 -28.49 -5.39 -7.31
CA ASN A 178 -27.14 -5.04 -6.88
C ASN A 178 -27.07 -4.53 -5.43
N ALA A 179 -28.08 -3.77 -4.98
CA ALA A 179 -28.17 -3.33 -3.59
C ALA A 179 -28.39 -4.51 -2.63
N PHE A 180 -29.26 -5.47 -2.99
CA PHE A 180 -29.43 -6.71 -2.23
C PHE A 180 -28.13 -7.53 -2.15
N PHE A 181 -27.37 -7.62 -3.25
CA PHE A 181 -26.04 -8.23 -3.26
C PHE A 181 -25.09 -7.56 -2.26
N ALA A 182 -25.04 -6.21 -2.26
CA ALA A 182 -24.22 -5.46 -1.29
C ALA A 182 -24.65 -5.70 0.17
N LEU A 183 -25.94 -5.94 0.40
CA LEU A 183 -26.53 -6.32 1.69
C LEU A 183 -26.44 -7.82 2.00
N ARG A 184 -25.73 -8.61 1.18
CA ARG A 184 -25.56 -10.08 1.33
C ARG A 184 -26.84 -10.90 1.18
N ASP A 185 -27.90 -10.35 0.58
CA ASP A 185 -29.13 -11.07 0.23
C ASP A 185 -29.07 -11.53 -1.24
N ASN A 186 -28.24 -12.53 -1.50
CA ASN A 186 -28.01 -13.06 -2.84
C ASN A 186 -29.29 -13.62 -3.48
N GLY A 187 -30.22 -14.16 -2.69
CA GLY A 187 -31.48 -14.71 -3.16
C GLY A 187 -32.39 -13.65 -3.78
N LYS A 188 -32.67 -12.56 -3.04
CA LYS A 188 -33.45 -11.45 -3.58
C LYS A 188 -32.72 -10.71 -4.69
N GLY A 189 -31.39 -10.57 -4.56
CA GLY A 189 -30.54 -9.99 -5.59
C GLY A 189 -30.68 -10.71 -6.94
N LEU A 190 -30.61 -12.04 -6.90
CA LEU A 190 -30.72 -12.87 -8.09
C LEU A 190 -32.13 -12.80 -8.71
N ALA A 191 -33.18 -12.80 -7.89
CA ALA A 191 -34.56 -12.68 -8.37
C ALA A 191 -34.80 -11.37 -9.13
N ASP A 192 -34.38 -10.23 -8.57
CA ASP A 192 -34.54 -8.92 -9.20
C ASP A 192 -33.73 -8.79 -10.49
N VAL A 193 -32.48 -9.27 -10.49
CA VAL A 193 -31.64 -9.22 -11.69
C VAL A 193 -32.17 -10.13 -12.80
N ASN A 194 -32.73 -11.29 -12.46
CA ASN A 194 -33.41 -12.16 -13.43
C ASN A 194 -34.65 -11.47 -14.02
N ALA A 195 -35.51 -10.88 -13.19
CA ALA A 195 -36.67 -10.12 -13.66
C ALA A 195 -36.26 -8.95 -14.58
N ALA A 196 -35.16 -8.24 -14.25
CA ALA A 196 -34.61 -7.21 -15.11
C ALA A 196 -34.21 -7.75 -16.50
N LEU A 197 -33.57 -8.92 -16.54
CA LEU A 197 -33.12 -9.59 -17.78
C LEU A 197 -34.26 -10.20 -18.60
N GLU A 198 -35.37 -10.59 -17.95
CA GLU A 198 -36.59 -11.00 -18.64
C GLU A 198 -37.26 -9.82 -19.37
N ILE A 199 -37.15 -8.61 -18.81
CA ILE A 199 -37.68 -7.39 -19.42
C ILE A 199 -36.74 -6.83 -20.49
N ASP A 200 -35.44 -6.78 -20.22
CA ASP A 200 -34.41 -6.32 -21.17
C ASP A 200 -33.15 -7.21 -21.09
N ASN A 201 -33.07 -8.18 -22.01
CA ASN A 201 -31.93 -9.08 -22.15
C ASN A 201 -30.73 -8.48 -22.91
N THR A 202 -30.82 -7.19 -23.30
CA THR A 202 -29.73 -6.47 -23.94
C THR A 202 -28.96 -5.61 -22.94
N ALA A 203 -29.55 -5.32 -21.77
CA ALA A 203 -28.93 -4.57 -20.68
C ALA A 203 -27.68 -5.28 -20.12
N ALA A 204 -26.50 -4.67 -20.28
CA ALA A 204 -25.24 -5.26 -19.83
C ALA A 204 -25.07 -5.32 -18.31
N ALA A 205 -25.57 -4.32 -17.56
CA ALA A 205 -25.36 -4.22 -16.12
C ALA A 205 -26.02 -5.34 -15.30
N PRO A 206 -27.28 -5.74 -15.57
CA PRO A 206 -27.88 -6.91 -14.93
C PRO A 206 -27.04 -8.20 -15.07
N TYR A 207 -26.49 -8.49 -16.25
CA TYR A 207 -25.57 -9.63 -16.40
C TYR A 207 -24.34 -9.51 -15.48
N ALA A 208 -23.72 -8.33 -15.39
CA ALA A 208 -22.57 -8.13 -14.51
C ALA A 208 -22.93 -8.35 -13.03
N PHE A 209 -24.08 -7.84 -12.58
CA PHE A 209 -24.57 -8.03 -11.22
C PHE A 209 -24.89 -9.50 -10.93
N ARG A 210 -25.55 -10.19 -11.87
CA ARG A 210 -25.84 -11.62 -11.74
C ARG A 210 -24.58 -12.45 -11.64
N GLY A 211 -23.59 -12.16 -12.48
CA GLY A 211 -22.31 -12.85 -12.44
C GLY A 211 -21.56 -12.64 -11.12
N MET A 212 -21.60 -11.44 -10.54
CA MET A 212 -21.04 -11.20 -9.20
C MET A 212 -21.78 -11.99 -8.10
N ILE A 213 -23.11 -12.07 -8.18
CA ILE A 213 -23.93 -12.87 -7.25
C ILE A 213 -23.57 -14.36 -7.38
N TYR A 214 -23.50 -14.91 -8.60
CA TYR A 214 -23.09 -16.30 -8.81
C TYR A 214 -21.68 -16.57 -8.26
N SER A 215 -20.73 -15.65 -8.45
CA SER A 215 -19.39 -15.79 -7.91
C SER A 215 -19.38 -15.85 -6.37
N ASP A 216 -20.19 -15.03 -5.70
CA ASP A 216 -20.32 -15.03 -4.23
C ASP A 216 -21.00 -16.31 -3.72
N MET A 217 -21.92 -16.88 -4.49
CA MET A 217 -22.54 -18.20 -4.24
C MET A 217 -21.62 -19.39 -4.57
N GLY A 218 -20.44 -19.15 -5.16
CA GLY A 218 -19.45 -20.18 -5.48
C GLY A 218 -19.52 -20.72 -6.92
N ASP A 219 -20.54 -20.36 -7.71
CA ASP A 219 -20.72 -20.82 -9.09
C ASP A 219 -19.90 -19.96 -10.07
N GLN A 220 -18.59 -20.25 -10.17
CA GLN A 220 -17.66 -19.44 -10.97
C GLN A 220 -17.91 -19.58 -12.48
N ASP A 221 -18.43 -20.72 -12.95
CA ASP A 221 -18.72 -20.95 -14.36
C ASP A 221 -19.85 -20.05 -14.85
N LYS A 222 -20.98 -20.01 -14.12
CA LYS A 222 -22.07 -19.06 -14.43
C LYS A 222 -21.62 -17.62 -14.27
N ALA A 223 -20.78 -17.34 -13.28
CA ALA A 223 -20.22 -16.00 -13.08
C ALA A 223 -19.43 -15.53 -14.32
N LEU A 224 -18.49 -16.34 -14.80
CA LEU A 224 -17.70 -16.04 -15.99
C LEU A 224 -18.57 -15.86 -17.24
N ALA A 225 -19.57 -16.73 -17.43
CA ALA A 225 -20.48 -16.66 -18.58
C ALA A 225 -21.24 -15.32 -18.61
N ASP A 226 -21.83 -14.92 -17.48
CA ASP A 226 -22.59 -13.67 -17.37
C ASP A 226 -21.69 -12.43 -17.47
N LEU A 227 -20.53 -12.42 -16.81
CA LEU A 227 -19.60 -11.30 -16.86
C LEU A 227 -19.02 -11.12 -18.27
N THR A 228 -18.70 -12.22 -18.97
CA THR A 228 -18.26 -12.17 -20.37
C THR A 228 -19.37 -11.67 -21.28
N ARG A 229 -20.62 -12.08 -21.05
CA ARG A 229 -21.79 -11.54 -21.76
C ARG A 229 -21.94 -10.04 -21.52
N ALA A 230 -21.76 -9.58 -20.29
CA ALA A 230 -21.82 -8.15 -19.95
C ALA A 230 -20.74 -7.34 -20.69
N VAL A 231 -19.49 -7.83 -20.75
CA VAL A 231 -18.40 -7.20 -21.52
C VAL A 231 -18.72 -7.17 -23.03
N LYS A 232 -19.30 -8.24 -23.57
CA LYS A 232 -19.70 -8.30 -25.00
C LYS A 232 -20.79 -7.28 -25.33
N LEU A 233 -21.76 -7.08 -24.43
CA LEU A 233 -22.84 -6.12 -24.60
C LEU A 233 -22.36 -4.68 -24.39
N ASN A 234 -21.48 -4.45 -23.42
CA ASN A 234 -20.87 -3.14 -23.16
C ASN A 234 -19.39 -3.30 -22.73
N PRO A 235 -18.44 -3.10 -23.65
CA PRO A 235 -17.00 -3.21 -23.35
C PRO A 235 -16.48 -2.16 -22.36
N ASN A 236 -17.23 -1.07 -22.13
CA ASN A 236 -16.85 0.05 -21.27
C ASN A 236 -17.64 0.05 -19.95
N LEU A 237 -18.08 -1.13 -19.48
CA LEU A 237 -18.78 -1.28 -18.21
C LEU A 237 -17.80 -1.68 -17.09
N PRO A 238 -17.39 -0.76 -16.18
CA PRO A 238 -16.41 -1.09 -15.14
C PRO A 238 -16.79 -2.28 -14.26
N PRO A 239 -18.05 -2.42 -13.77
CA PRO A 239 -18.45 -3.57 -12.96
C PRO A 239 -18.26 -4.94 -13.63
N ALA A 240 -18.36 -5.03 -14.96
CA ALA A 240 -18.14 -6.29 -15.66
C ALA A 240 -16.66 -6.71 -15.61
N HIS A 241 -15.74 -5.76 -15.85
CA HIS A 241 -14.30 -6.01 -15.75
C HIS A 241 -13.85 -6.24 -14.30
N GLY A 242 -14.36 -5.46 -13.34
CA GLY A 242 -14.09 -5.66 -11.92
C GLY A 242 -14.58 -7.01 -11.41
N GLY A 243 -15.76 -7.46 -11.87
CA GLY A 243 -16.30 -8.78 -11.59
C GLY A 243 -15.43 -9.89 -12.19
N LEU A 244 -14.99 -9.78 -13.45
CA LEU A 244 -14.04 -10.73 -14.06
C LEU A 244 -12.75 -10.80 -13.27
N GLY A 245 -12.19 -9.65 -12.87
CA GLY A 245 -11.02 -9.57 -12.01
C GLY A 245 -11.21 -10.38 -10.72
N SER A 246 -12.35 -10.21 -10.06
CA SER A 246 -12.67 -10.97 -8.84
C SER A 246 -12.82 -12.47 -9.08
N VAL A 247 -13.44 -12.90 -10.19
CA VAL A 247 -13.62 -14.33 -10.50
C VAL A 247 -12.30 -14.99 -10.86
N TYR A 248 -11.51 -14.40 -11.75
CA TYR A 248 -10.18 -14.91 -12.09
C TYR A 248 -9.27 -14.98 -10.86
N SER A 249 -9.38 -14.03 -9.94
CA SER A 249 -8.64 -14.06 -8.66
C SER A 249 -9.00 -15.28 -7.81
N LYS A 250 -10.29 -15.64 -7.71
CA LYS A 250 -10.76 -16.84 -7.00
C LYS A 250 -10.31 -18.14 -7.68
N LEU A 251 -10.24 -18.14 -9.00
CA LEU A 251 -9.71 -19.25 -9.81
C LEU A 251 -8.17 -19.31 -9.83
N GLN A 252 -7.49 -18.39 -9.15
CA GLN A 252 -6.02 -18.26 -9.14
C GLN A 252 -5.40 -17.98 -10.52
N GLU A 253 -6.19 -17.47 -11.46
CA GLU A 253 -5.73 -16.99 -12.77
C GLU A 253 -5.28 -15.53 -12.66
N PHE A 254 -4.18 -15.31 -11.93
CA PHE A 254 -3.77 -13.97 -11.46
C PHE A 254 -3.45 -12.99 -12.59
N GLU A 255 -2.87 -13.42 -13.71
CA GLU A 255 -2.54 -12.55 -14.84
C GLU A 255 -3.81 -12.05 -15.53
N LYS A 256 -4.81 -12.93 -15.73
CA LYS A 256 -6.11 -12.53 -16.29
C LYS A 256 -6.86 -11.62 -15.32
N SER A 257 -6.77 -11.91 -14.02
CA SER A 257 -7.34 -11.08 -12.97
C SER A 257 -6.75 -9.66 -12.98
N LEU A 258 -5.42 -9.55 -13.06
CA LEU A 258 -4.71 -8.28 -13.13
C LEU A 258 -5.13 -7.46 -14.36
N ALA A 259 -5.20 -8.09 -15.53
CA ALA A 259 -5.65 -7.44 -16.76
C ALA A 259 -7.09 -6.92 -16.64
N ALA A 260 -8.00 -7.71 -16.07
CA ALA A 260 -9.39 -7.31 -15.87
C ALA A 260 -9.52 -6.15 -14.86
N TYR A 261 -8.77 -6.18 -13.75
CA TYR A 261 -8.76 -5.05 -12.80
C TYR A 261 -8.12 -3.78 -13.38
N ASN A 262 -7.07 -3.91 -14.19
CA ASN A 262 -6.50 -2.77 -14.91
C ASN A 262 -7.56 -2.12 -15.81
N ARG A 263 -8.29 -2.94 -16.59
CA ARG A 263 -9.37 -2.41 -17.42
C ARG A 263 -10.49 -1.75 -16.62
N ALA A 264 -10.83 -2.31 -15.46
CA ALA A 264 -11.82 -1.71 -14.56
C ALA A 264 -11.36 -0.34 -14.02
N LEU A 265 -10.07 -0.20 -13.68
CA LEU A 265 -9.48 1.03 -13.16
C LEU A 265 -9.20 2.08 -14.24
N GLU A 266 -8.92 1.68 -15.48
CA GLU A 266 -8.91 2.61 -16.62
C GLU A 266 -10.27 3.30 -16.80
N LEU A 267 -11.35 2.54 -16.61
CA LEU A 267 -12.72 3.04 -16.75
C LEU A 267 -13.23 3.76 -15.50
N ALA A 268 -12.73 3.40 -14.31
CA ALA A 268 -13.18 3.93 -13.03
C ALA A 268 -12.02 3.99 -12.01
N PRO A 269 -11.10 4.97 -12.15
CA PRO A 269 -9.80 4.98 -11.45
C PRO A 269 -9.88 5.09 -9.92
N ASN A 270 -10.92 5.74 -9.40
CA ASN A 270 -11.07 5.99 -7.96
C ASN A 270 -12.04 5.00 -7.29
N THR A 271 -11.92 3.71 -7.62
CA THR A 271 -12.79 2.67 -7.06
C THR A 271 -12.02 1.81 -6.05
N ALA A 272 -12.25 2.04 -4.75
CA ALA A 272 -11.58 1.33 -3.66
C ALA A 272 -11.64 -0.21 -3.80
N ALA A 273 -12.79 -0.75 -4.23
CA ALA A 273 -12.94 -2.19 -4.43
C ALA A 273 -12.02 -2.76 -5.52
N TYR A 274 -11.81 -2.04 -6.63
CA TYR A 274 -10.95 -2.48 -7.73
C TYR A 274 -9.47 -2.32 -7.38
N LEU A 275 -9.09 -1.22 -6.72
CA LEU A 275 -7.73 -1.03 -6.19
C LEU A 275 -7.38 -2.12 -5.17
N SER A 276 -8.28 -2.41 -4.23
CA SER A 276 -8.11 -3.49 -3.25
C SER A 276 -7.98 -4.87 -3.91
N GLY A 277 -8.81 -5.13 -4.94
CA GLY A 277 -8.75 -6.37 -5.72
C GLY A 277 -7.45 -6.51 -6.52
N ARG A 278 -7.02 -5.44 -7.20
CA ARG A 278 -5.74 -5.43 -7.92
C ARG A 278 -4.55 -5.60 -6.99
N GLY A 279 -4.56 -4.91 -5.85
CA GLY A 279 -3.52 -5.04 -4.84
C GLY A 279 -3.42 -6.45 -4.25
N TYR A 280 -4.56 -7.14 -4.05
CA TYR A 280 -4.54 -8.56 -3.66
C TYR A 280 -3.87 -9.45 -4.72
N VAL A 281 -4.15 -9.20 -5.99
CA VAL A 281 -3.56 -9.96 -7.11
C VAL A 281 -2.07 -9.68 -7.24
N GLN A 282 -1.66 -8.41 -7.17
CA GLN A 282 -0.25 -8.00 -7.15
C GLN A 282 0.52 -8.65 -5.98
N PHE A 283 -0.07 -8.68 -4.79
CA PHE A 283 0.49 -9.41 -3.64
C PHE A 283 0.68 -10.89 -3.96
N SER A 284 -0.31 -11.52 -4.60
CA SER A 284 -0.25 -12.94 -4.97
C SER A 284 0.81 -13.24 -6.06
N LEU A 285 1.17 -12.22 -6.86
CA LEU A 285 2.25 -12.25 -7.85
C LEU A 285 3.62 -11.87 -7.26
N GLY A 286 3.71 -11.56 -5.96
CA GLY A 286 4.94 -11.13 -5.29
C GLY A 286 5.29 -9.65 -5.47
N GLU A 287 4.43 -8.86 -6.10
CA GLU A 287 4.61 -7.42 -6.33
C GLU A 287 4.19 -6.60 -5.11
N TYR A 288 4.86 -6.79 -3.98
CA TYR A 288 4.41 -6.28 -2.67
C TYR A 288 4.32 -4.74 -2.60
N ASP A 289 5.28 -4.01 -3.17
CA ASP A 289 5.27 -2.53 -3.13
C ASP A 289 4.11 -1.92 -3.94
N ARG A 290 3.82 -2.52 -5.10
CA ARG A 290 2.68 -2.13 -5.93
C ARG A 290 1.37 -2.44 -5.21
N ALA A 291 1.28 -3.60 -4.58
CA ALA A 291 0.14 -3.97 -3.76
C ALA A 291 -0.08 -2.97 -2.62
N ILE A 292 0.97 -2.62 -1.86
CA ILE A 292 0.90 -1.63 -0.78
C ILE A 292 0.41 -0.28 -1.31
N THR A 293 0.89 0.16 -2.46
CA THR A 293 0.48 1.43 -3.09
C THR A 293 -1.01 1.45 -3.42
N ASP A 294 -1.49 0.47 -4.19
CA ASP A 294 -2.90 0.38 -4.61
C ASP A 294 -3.83 0.24 -3.40
N ILE A 295 -3.45 -0.59 -2.42
CA ILE A 295 -4.25 -0.82 -1.22
C ILE A 295 -4.30 0.43 -0.34
N SER A 296 -3.19 1.19 -0.25
CA SER A 296 -3.17 2.47 0.47
C SER A 296 -4.10 3.49 -0.16
N GLN A 297 -4.15 3.55 -1.50
CA GLN A 297 -5.12 4.39 -2.21
C GLN A 297 -6.56 3.92 -1.96
N ALA A 298 -6.81 2.61 -1.92
CA ALA A 298 -8.14 2.07 -1.60
C ALA A 298 -8.60 2.48 -0.19
N ILE A 299 -7.70 2.46 0.80
CA ILE A 299 -7.95 2.91 2.18
C ILE A 299 -8.23 4.41 2.23
N ALA A 300 -7.47 5.22 1.50
CA ALA A 300 -7.69 6.67 1.43
C ALA A 300 -9.06 7.03 0.84
N ILE A 301 -9.56 6.24 -0.12
CA ILE A 301 -10.90 6.41 -0.70
C ILE A 301 -12.01 5.95 0.26
N ASN A 302 -11.80 4.84 0.98
CA ASN A 302 -12.77 4.32 1.94
C ASN A 302 -12.08 3.71 3.16
N SER A 303 -11.93 4.51 4.22
CA SER A 303 -11.30 4.10 5.49
C SER A 303 -12.15 3.14 6.32
N ARG A 304 -13.43 2.93 5.98
CA ARG A 304 -14.30 1.94 6.64
C ARG A 304 -14.31 0.59 5.93
N PHE A 305 -13.43 0.38 4.96
CA PHE A 305 -13.30 -0.90 4.27
C PHE A 305 -12.21 -1.74 4.92
N ALA A 306 -12.59 -2.73 5.74
CA ALA A 306 -11.64 -3.53 6.52
C ALA A 306 -10.69 -4.38 5.64
N ARG A 307 -11.17 -4.94 4.54
CA ARG A 307 -10.41 -5.87 3.69
C ARG A 307 -9.10 -5.28 3.13
N PRO A 308 -9.05 -4.03 2.63
CA PRO A 308 -7.80 -3.34 2.32
C PRO A 308 -6.75 -3.39 3.44
N TYR A 309 -7.12 -3.07 4.68
CA TYR A 309 -6.18 -3.12 5.80
C TYR A 309 -5.60 -4.52 6.00
N ILE A 310 -6.43 -5.56 5.96
CA ILE A 310 -5.97 -6.96 6.06
C ILE A 310 -4.98 -7.30 4.92
N ASN A 311 -5.28 -6.89 3.69
CA ASN A 311 -4.43 -7.17 2.54
C ASN A 311 -3.09 -6.42 2.61
N ARG A 312 -3.08 -5.17 3.06
CA ARG A 312 -1.85 -4.40 3.22
C ARG A 312 -1.01 -4.91 4.39
N GLY A 313 -1.64 -5.29 5.50
CA GLY A 313 -0.97 -5.96 6.61
C GLY A 313 -0.28 -7.26 6.20
N ARG A 314 -0.91 -8.05 5.32
CA ARG A 314 -0.28 -9.25 4.72
C ARG A 314 0.93 -8.90 3.84
N ALA A 315 0.84 -7.84 3.04
CA ALA A 315 1.97 -7.35 2.26
C ALA A 315 3.13 -6.89 3.16
N TYR A 316 2.84 -6.19 4.26
CA TYR A 316 3.84 -5.81 5.25
C TYR A 316 4.47 -7.01 5.98
N ILE A 317 3.71 -8.06 6.31
CA ILE A 317 4.26 -9.33 6.79
C ILE A 317 5.28 -9.89 5.78
N ALA A 318 4.94 -9.88 4.48
CA ALA A 318 5.83 -10.40 3.43
C ALA A 318 7.12 -9.59 3.27
N THR A 319 7.07 -8.27 3.46
CA THR A 319 8.23 -7.38 3.47
C THR A 319 8.91 -7.24 4.84
N ASN A 320 8.52 -8.06 5.82
CA ASN A 320 9.03 -8.08 7.19
C ASN A 320 8.82 -6.78 8.01
N ASN A 321 7.88 -5.93 7.59
CA ASN A 321 7.45 -4.76 8.35
C ASN A 321 6.32 -5.15 9.33
N LEU A 322 6.69 -5.83 10.42
CA LEU A 322 5.71 -6.42 11.35
C LEU A 322 4.91 -5.35 12.12
N SER A 323 5.52 -4.21 12.45
CA SER A 323 4.86 -3.11 13.18
C SER A 323 3.74 -2.48 12.34
N ALA A 324 3.99 -2.17 11.07
CA ALA A 324 2.98 -1.68 10.15
C ALA A 324 1.86 -2.72 9.92
N ALA A 325 2.22 -4.01 9.84
CA ALA A 325 1.25 -5.08 9.70
C ALA A 325 0.28 -5.15 10.89
N ILE A 326 0.80 -5.14 12.13
CA ILE A 326 0.00 -5.16 13.36
C ILE A 326 -0.97 -3.97 13.37
N LYS A 327 -0.48 -2.77 13.06
CA LYS A 327 -1.31 -1.55 13.00
C LYS A 327 -2.45 -1.67 12.00
N ASP A 328 -2.20 -2.24 10.82
CA ASP A 328 -3.25 -2.46 9.82
C ASP A 328 -4.29 -3.49 10.30
N PHE A 329 -3.86 -4.58 10.95
CA PHE A 329 -4.80 -5.54 11.51
C PHE A 329 -5.61 -4.96 12.68
N ASP A 330 -5.03 -4.07 13.49
CA ASP A 330 -5.75 -3.33 14.53
C ASP A 330 -6.88 -2.49 13.92
N GLU A 331 -6.59 -1.73 12.86
CA GLU A 331 -7.62 -0.95 12.16
C GLU A 331 -8.70 -1.86 11.53
N ALA A 332 -8.30 -2.99 10.92
CA ALA A 332 -9.26 -3.95 10.40
C ALA A 332 -10.20 -4.49 11.50
N LEU A 333 -9.68 -4.77 12.69
CA LEU A 333 -10.46 -5.28 13.84
C LEU A 333 -11.27 -4.19 14.55
N LYS A 334 -10.89 -2.91 14.45
CA LYS A 334 -11.77 -1.80 14.87
C LYS A 334 -13.01 -1.72 13.98
N ILE A 335 -12.87 -1.97 12.68
CA ILE A 335 -13.97 -1.94 11.71
C ILE A 335 -14.82 -3.21 11.80
N GLU A 336 -14.16 -4.38 11.85
CA GLU A 336 -14.80 -5.70 11.93
C GLU A 336 -14.21 -6.52 13.11
N PRO A 337 -14.69 -6.33 14.35
CA PRO A 337 -14.12 -6.96 15.55
C PRO A 337 -14.15 -8.50 15.56
N LYS A 338 -14.98 -9.11 14.72
CA LYS A 338 -15.12 -10.58 14.60
C LYS A 338 -14.44 -11.13 13.35
N ASN A 339 -13.54 -10.37 12.72
CA ASN A 339 -12.83 -10.83 11.53
C ASN A 339 -11.72 -11.83 11.90
N ILE A 340 -12.00 -13.12 11.72
CA ILE A 340 -11.08 -14.22 12.05
C ILE A 340 -9.79 -14.11 11.25
N THR A 341 -9.84 -13.75 9.96
CA THR A 341 -8.63 -13.61 9.15
C THR A 341 -7.71 -12.54 9.72
N ALA A 342 -8.24 -11.39 10.14
CA ALA A 342 -7.44 -10.33 10.76
C ALA A 342 -6.81 -10.81 12.08
N LEU A 343 -7.56 -11.51 12.96
CA LEU A 343 -7.02 -12.09 14.20
C LEU A 343 -5.87 -13.06 13.92
N LEU A 344 -6.05 -14.00 12.99
CA LEU A 344 -5.02 -15.00 12.67
C LEU A 344 -3.76 -14.37 12.07
N GLN A 345 -3.91 -13.37 11.20
CA GLN A 345 -2.78 -12.68 10.59
C GLN A 345 -2.06 -11.77 11.58
N ARG A 346 -2.78 -11.11 12.49
CA ARG A 346 -2.18 -10.34 13.59
C ARG A 346 -1.46 -11.25 14.58
N ALA A 347 -2.04 -12.40 14.92
CA ALA A 347 -1.37 -13.43 15.71
C ALA A 347 -0.08 -13.91 15.05
N GLN A 348 -0.06 -14.11 13.73
CA GLN A 348 1.16 -14.47 13.00
C GLN A 348 2.21 -13.35 13.07
N ALA A 349 1.80 -12.08 12.96
CA ALA A 349 2.70 -10.94 13.10
C ALA A 349 3.28 -10.85 14.53
N PHE A 350 2.45 -11.04 15.56
CA PHE A 350 2.88 -11.14 16.95
C PHE A 350 3.81 -12.34 17.20
N GLU A 351 3.51 -13.51 16.63
CA GLU A 351 4.36 -14.70 16.73
C GLU A 351 5.76 -14.44 16.11
N ARG A 352 5.82 -13.73 14.97
CA ARG A 352 7.07 -13.36 14.31
C ARG A 352 7.85 -12.27 15.04
N SER A 353 7.17 -11.37 15.73
CA SER A 353 7.79 -10.38 16.63
C SER A 353 8.07 -10.95 18.03
N ARG A 354 7.70 -12.21 18.29
CA ARG A 354 7.87 -12.91 19.57
C ARG A 354 7.00 -12.40 20.73
N ASP A 355 5.97 -11.60 20.43
CA ASP A 355 4.91 -11.27 21.39
C ASP A 355 3.92 -12.45 21.51
N PHE A 356 4.39 -13.55 22.08
CA PHE A 356 3.64 -14.80 22.17
C PHE A 356 2.35 -14.68 22.99
N ALA A 357 2.32 -13.79 23.98
CA ALA A 357 1.13 -13.53 24.78
C ALA A 357 0.01 -12.91 23.93
N LYS A 358 0.30 -11.87 23.15
CA LYS A 358 -0.70 -11.27 22.26
C LYS A 358 -1.08 -12.20 21.11
N ALA A 359 -0.10 -12.94 20.56
CA ALA A 359 -0.38 -13.95 19.55
C ALA A 359 -1.34 -15.04 20.06
N GLN A 360 -1.11 -15.54 21.28
CA GLN A 360 -2.00 -16.52 21.93
C GLN A 360 -3.40 -15.92 22.17
N ALA A 361 -3.49 -14.66 22.62
CA ALA A 361 -4.76 -13.99 22.85
C ALA A 361 -5.61 -13.87 21.56
N ASP A 362 -5.00 -13.46 20.44
CA ASP A 362 -5.69 -13.36 19.15
C ASP A 362 -6.17 -14.73 18.64
N LEU A 363 -5.39 -15.79 18.85
CA LEU A 363 -5.79 -17.15 18.48
C LEU A 363 -6.92 -17.68 19.38
N GLN A 364 -6.90 -17.34 20.68
CA GLN A 364 -8.00 -17.66 21.59
C GLN A 364 -9.28 -16.93 21.19
N ASP A 365 -9.19 -15.66 20.80
CA ASP A 365 -10.34 -14.91 20.29
C ASP A 365 -10.88 -15.51 18.99
N ALA A 366 -10.00 -15.98 18.09
CA ALA A 366 -10.42 -16.73 16.91
C ALA A 366 -11.14 -18.04 17.27
N LEU A 367 -10.68 -18.77 18.30
CA LEU A 367 -11.33 -19.99 18.79
C LEU A 367 -12.66 -19.71 19.51
N LYS A 368 -12.83 -18.56 20.19
CA LYS A 368 -14.14 -18.16 20.74
C LYS A 368 -15.17 -17.96 19.63
N LEU A 369 -14.75 -17.46 18.47
CA LEU A 369 -15.61 -17.28 17.30
C LEU A 369 -15.88 -18.61 16.58
N VAL A 370 -14.86 -19.47 16.44
CA VAL A 370 -14.95 -20.79 15.82
C VAL A 370 -14.20 -21.82 16.69
N PRO A 371 -14.90 -22.52 17.62
CA PRO A 371 -14.31 -23.41 18.63
C PRO A 371 -13.45 -24.58 18.13
N SER A 372 -13.38 -24.80 16.83
CA SER A 372 -12.58 -25.86 16.19
C SER A 372 -11.76 -25.35 15.00
N HIS A 373 -11.37 -24.06 15.00
CA HIS A 373 -10.61 -23.50 13.88
C HIS A 373 -9.19 -24.09 13.82
N PRO A 374 -8.83 -24.86 12.77
CA PRO A 374 -7.62 -25.70 12.78
C PRO A 374 -6.33 -24.89 12.86
N VAL A 375 -6.27 -23.76 12.14
CA VAL A 375 -5.11 -22.86 12.16
C VAL A 375 -4.92 -22.22 13.53
N ALA A 376 -6.03 -21.93 14.24
CA ALA A 376 -5.98 -21.28 15.54
C ALA A 376 -5.51 -22.25 16.61
N ALA A 377 -6.10 -23.46 16.64
CA ALA A 377 -5.71 -24.54 17.54
C ALA A 377 -4.24 -24.93 17.37
N ALA A 378 -3.80 -25.19 16.13
CA ALA A 378 -2.39 -25.48 15.84
C ALA A 378 -1.47 -24.29 16.18
N GLY A 379 -1.97 -23.06 16.06
CA GLY A 379 -1.26 -21.85 16.50
C GLY A 379 -1.02 -21.84 18.00
N ILE A 380 -2.05 -22.14 18.80
CA ILE A 380 -1.94 -22.22 20.26
C ILE A 380 -0.92 -23.28 20.64
N GLU A 381 -0.99 -24.50 20.09
CA GLU A 381 -0.03 -25.57 20.42
C GLU A 381 1.42 -25.17 20.09
N ARG A 382 1.65 -24.54 18.92
CA ARG A 382 2.98 -24.04 18.55
C ARG A 382 3.47 -22.96 19.51
N ILE A 383 2.60 -22.02 19.89
CA ILE A 383 2.97 -20.93 20.79
C ILE A 383 3.17 -21.47 22.21
N ASP A 384 2.33 -22.39 22.67
CA ASP A 384 2.45 -23.07 23.96
C ASP A 384 3.73 -23.90 24.03
N ALA A 385 4.19 -24.50 22.94
CA ALA A 385 5.50 -25.16 22.90
C ALA A 385 6.65 -24.14 23.03
N LYS A 386 6.54 -22.98 22.38
CA LYS A 386 7.52 -21.88 22.48
C LYS A 386 7.53 -21.24 23.88
N MET A 387 6.36 -21.09 24.49
CA MET A 387 6.17 -20.59 25.86
C MET A 387 6.47 -21.67 26.92
N GLY A 388 6.27 -22.93 26.60
CA GLY A 388 6.53 -24.10 27.45
C GLY A 388 8.01 -24.44 27.53
N ALA A 389 8.77 -24.19 26.46
CA ALA A 389 10.22 -24.10 26.50
C ALA A 389 10.73 -22.96 27.40
N THR A 390 9.84 -22.05 27.84
CA THR A 390 10.09 -20.93 28.74
C THR A 390 9.28 -20.99 30.05
N ARG A 391 8.87 -22.19 30.52
CA ARG A 391 8.28 -22.33 31.87
C ARG A 391 9.31 -22.02 32.97
N PRO A 392 8.92 -21.32 34.05
CA PRO A 392 9.78 -20.99 35.18
C PRO A 392 10.08 -22.26 35.97
N GLY A 393 11.35 -22.69 36.00
CA GLY A 393 11.69 -23.94 36.70
C GLY A 393 13.12 -24.45 36.53
N THR A 394 13.93 -23.86 35.65
CA THR A 394 15.38 -23.96 35.73
C THR A 394 15.94 -22.57 35.45
N GLU A 395 16.72 -22.02 36.37
CA GLU A 395 17.60 -20.90 36.04
C GLU A 395 18.47 -21.37 34.87
N ARG A 396 18.14 -20.92 33.65
CA ARG A 396 19.06 -21.03 32.54
C ARG A 396 20.33 -20.31 32.98
N THR A 397 21.44 -21.02 33.05
CA THR A 397 22.77 -20.48 33.32
C THR A 397 23.30 -19.67 32.13
N GLY A 398 22.41 -19.09 31.32
CA GLY A 398 22.74 -18.34 30.12
C GLY A 398 23.66 -17.17 30.47
N GLY A 399 24.78 -17.07 29.76
CA GLY A 399 25.74 -15.99 29.92
C GLY A 399 25.15 -14.61 29.58
N ARG A 400 25.89 -13.57 29.94
CA ARG A 400 25.65 -12.22 29.45
C ARG A 400 26.47 -12.03 28.16
N ILE A 401 25.83 -11.65 27.07
CA ILE A 401 26.49 -11.45 25.77
C ILE A 401 26.28 -10.04 25.25
N ALA A 402 27.22 -9.53 24.46
CA ALA A 402 27.12 -8.21 23.90
C ALA A 402 27.70 -8.12 22.49
N LEU A 403 27.05 -7.32 21.64
CA LEU A 403 27.56 -6.87 20.36
C LEU A 403 27.80 -5.37 20.46
N VAL A 404 29.05 -4.95 20.27
CA VAL A 404 29.50 -3.58 20.44
C VAL A 404 30.08 -3.11 19.12
N ILE A 405 29.53 -2.03 18.56
CA ILE A 405 29.87 -1.53 17.23
C ILE A 405 30.28 -0.07 17.33
N GLY A 406 31.43 0.27 16.75
CA GLY A 406 31.92 1.65 16.65
C GLY A 406 32.33 2.01 15.22
N ASN A 407 31.52 2.81 14.54
CA ASN A 407 31.77 3.25 13.17
C ASN A 407 32.32 4.68 13.15
N SER A 408 33.59 4.81 12.76
CA SER A 408 34.35 6.05 12.70
C SER A 408 34.71 6.46 11.27
N LYS A 409 35.13 5.52 10.42
CA LYS A 409 35.66 5.80 9.08
C LYS A 409 34.63 5.52 7.99
N TYR A 410 33.86 6.52 7.61
CA TYR A 410 32.87 6.41 6.53
C TYR A 410 33.50 6.68 5.17
N GLU A 411 33.04 5.98 4.14
CA GLU A 411 33.52 6.17 2.76
C GLU A 411 33.04 7.49 2.15
N ALA A 412 31.82 7.91 2.49
CA ALA A 412 31.16 9.08 1.91
C ALA A 412 31.10 10.29 2.87
N PHE A 413 31.56 10.17 4.12
CA PHE A 413 31.43 11.22 5.15
C PHE A 413 32.74 11.44 5.90
N ASP A 414 32.78 12.55 6.64
CA ASP A 414 33.90 12.86 7.53
C ASP A 414 34.10 11.77 8.59
N THR A 415 35.36 11.56 8.95
CA THR A 415 35.72 10.57 9.97
C THR A 415 35.29 11.06 11.35
N LEU A 416 34.54 10.24 12.07
CA LEU A 416 34.19 10.50 13.47
C LEU A 416 35.33 10.08 14.39
N ALA A 417 35.77 11.00 15.24
CA ALA A 417 36.96 10.77 16.07
C ALA A 417 36.75 9.73 17.19
N ASN A 418 35.55 9.64 17.77
CA ASN A 418 35.32 8.96 19.05
C ASN A 418 34.62 7.59 18.98
N PRO A 419 33.72 7.27 18.03
CA PRO A 419 32.92 6.04 18.08
C PRO A 419 33.71 4.75 18.29
N LYS A 420 34.86 4.61 17.63
CA LYS A 420 35.75 3.46 17.83
C LYS A 420 36.30 3.35 19.25
N ARG A 421 36.67 4.48 19.88
CA ARG A 421 37.17 4.52 21.26
C ARG A 421 36.04 4.32 22.27
N ASP A 422 34.88 4.93 22.02
CA ASP A 422 33.67 4.75 22.83
C ASP A 422 33.25 3.27 22.84
N ALA A 423 33.20 2.64 21.67
CA ALA A 423 32.89 1.22 21.53
C ALA A 423 33.91 0.32 22.24
N ALA A 424 35.21 0.60 22.14
CA ALA A 424 36.23 -0.15 22.86
C ALA A 424 36.07 -0.03 24.38
N ALA A 425 35.86 1.18 24.90
CA ALA A 425 35.68 1.43 26.33
C ALA A 425 34.43 0.72 26.90
N ILE A 426 33.33 0.71 26.14
CA ILE A 426 32.10 0.00 26.50
C ILE A 426 32.29 -1.52 26.45
N ALA A 427 32.97 -2.04 25.42
CA ALA A 427 33.27 -3.46 25.32
C ALA A 427 34.09 -3.95 26.54
N ASP A 428 35.11 -3.18 26.93
CA ASP A 428 35.93 -3.47 28.10
C ASP A 428 35.11 -3.42 29.40
N ALA A 429 34.24 -2.41 29.56
CA ALA A 429 33.36 -2.28 30.72
C ALA A 429 32.36 -3.44 30.84
N LEU A 430 31.80 -3.90 29.72
CA LEU A 430 30.93 -5.07 29.67
C LEU A 430 31.68 -6.34 30.06
N GLY A 431 32.90 -6.52 29.55
CA GLY A 431 33.77 -7.64 29.93
C GLY A 431 34.04 -7.68 31.44
N ARG A 432 34.42 -6.54 32.04
CA ARG A 432 34.58 -6.41 33.51
C ARG A 432 33.29 -6.66 34.29
N SER A 433 32.14 -6.44 33.67
CA SER A 433 30.80 -6.66 34.23
C SER A 433 30.28 -8.09 34.04
N GLY A 434 31.15 -9.03 33.67
CA GLY A 434 30.82 -10.46 33.58
C GLY A 434 30.12 -10.86 32.29
N PHE A 435 30.26 -10.09 31.22
CA PHE A 435 29.85 -10.52 29.88
C PHE A 435 30.88 -11.48 29.29
N GLN A 436 30.41 -12.66 28.90
CA GLN A 436 31.24 -13.81 28.51
C GLN A 436 31.60 -13.79 27.01
N ASN A 437 30.77 -13.14 26.19
CA ASN A 437 30.96 -13.01 24.76
C ASN A 437 30.67 -11.57 24.33
N VAL A 438 31.68 -10.70 24.45
CA VAL A 438 31.62 -9.30 24.00
C VAL A 438 32.28 -9.21 22.62
N LYS A 439 31.46 -9.11 21.58
CA LYS A 439 31.93 -8.97 20.20
C LYS A 439 32.07 -7.50 19.85
N LEU A 440 33.30 -7.01 19.78
CA LEU A 440 33.62 -5.66 19.32
C LEU A 440 33.86 -5.65 17.81
N LEU A 441 33.11 -4.82 17.09
CA LEU A 441 33.29 -4.56 15.66
C LEU A 441 33.51 -3.07 15.44
N THR A 442 34.34 -2.72 14.46
CA THR A 442 34.64 -1.33 14.15
C THR A 442 34.62 -1.11 12.65
N ASP A 443 34.11 0.06 12.23
CA ASP A 443 34.04 0.46 10.82
C ASP A 443 33.36 -0.61 9.93
N VAL A 444 32.17 -1.07 10.35
CA VAL A 444 31.45 -2.15 9.67
C VAL A 444 30.63 -1.66 8.50
N ASN A 445 30.76 -2.37 7.37
CA ASN A 445 29.88 -2.20 6.21
C ASN A 445 28.52 -2.86 6.45
N ARG A 446 27.57 -2.59 5.54
CA ARG A 446 26.17 -3.02 5.72
C ARG A 446 26.03 -4.54 5.82
N ASP A 447 26.64 -5.27 4.92
CA ASP A 447 26.52 -6.73 4.86
C ASP A 447 27.13 -7.38 6.11
N SER A 448 28.27 -6.87 6.58
CA SER A 448 28.91 -7.35 7.81
C SER A 448 28.09 -7.03 9.05
N LEU A 449 27.45 -5.85 9.09
CA LEU A 449 26.55 -5.47 10.18
C LEU A 449 25.32 -6.39 10.23
N LEU A 450 24.67 -6.64 9.09
CA LEU A 450 23.53 -7.55 9.01
C LEU A 450 23.93 -8.99 9.38
N ALA A 451 25.09 -9.46 8.92
CA ALA A 451 25.62 -10.76 9.29
C ALA A 451 25.91 -10.85 10.80
N ALA A 452 26.50 -9.81 11.39
CA ALA A 452 26.77 -9.75 12.82
C ALA A 452 25.49 -9.78 13.65
N LEU A 453 24.47 -9.00 13.26
CA LEU A 453 23.15 -9.01 13.92
C LEU A 453 22.48 -10.37 13.82
N LYS A 454 22.57 -11.03 12.66
CA LYS A 454 22.04 -12.40 12.48
C LYS A 454 22.74 -13.39 13.40
N THR A 455 24.07 -13.42 13.42
CA THR A 455 24.83 -14.29 14.33
C THR A 455 24.49 -14.00 15.79
N PHE A 456 24.41 -12.71 16.17
CA PHE A 456 24.09 -12.31 17.52
C PHE A 456 22.66 -12.71 17.93
N THR A 457 21.71 -12.69 17.00
CA THR A 457 20.34 -13.20 17.21
C THR A 457 20.33 -14.69 17.55
N ASP A 458 21.21 -15.47 16.92
CA ASP A 458 21.32 -16.91 17.19
C ASP A 458 21.98 -17.17 18.55
N GLU A 459 23.01 -16.40 18.91
CA GLU A 459 23.67 -16.46 20.21
C GLU A 459 22.75 -16.03 21.35
N SER A 460 21.93 -14.99 21.14
CA SER A 460 21.05 -14.42 22.18
C SER A 460 19.94 -15.36 22.62
N LYS A 461 19.57 -16.37 21.81
CA LYS A 461 18.60 -17.42 22.16
C LYS A 461 18.97 -18.22 23.41
N ASN A 462 20.26 -18.28 23.75
CA ASN A 462 20.77 -19.02 24.91
C ASN A 462 21.30 -18.09 26.02
N ALA A 463 21.09 -16.78 25.89
CA ALA A 463 21.63 -15.77 26.80
C ALA A 463 20.55 -15.24 27.76
N ASN A 464 20.96 -14.97 29.01
CA ASN A 464 20.08 -14.27 29.94
C ASN A 464 20.03 -12.77 29.63
N TRP A 465 21.15 -12.20 29.20
CA TRP A 465 21.29 -10.80 28.84
C TRP A 465 21.86 -10.68 27.44
N SER A 466 21.24 -9.85 26.62
CA SER A 466 21.78 -9.43 25.34
C SER A 466 21.84 -7.92 25.28
N VAL A 467 23.05 -7.40 25.07
CA VAL A 467 23.29 -5.95 24.93
C VAL A 467 23.78 -5.67 23.52
N VAL A 468 23.17 -4.71 22.84
CA VAL A 468 23.77 -4.09 21.65
C VAL A 468 24.17 -2.66 22.00
N TYR A 469 25.43 -2.31 21.74
CA TYR A 469 25.91 -0.95 21.77
C TYR A 469 26.31 -0.53 20.36
N PHE A 470 25.83 0.63 19.91
CA PHE A 470 26.25 1.21 18.64
C PHE A 470 26.67 2.67 18.83
N ALA A 471 27.87 3.01 18.38
CA ALA A 471 28.37 4.37 18.24
C ALA A 471 28.65 4.68 16.76
N GLY A 472 28.14 5.81 16.27
CA GLY A 472 28.28 6.21 14.86
C GLY A 472 27.22 7.21 14.42
N HIS A 473 26.84 7.18 13.14
CA HIS A 473 25.71 7.94 12.63
C HIS A 473 24.41 7.15 12.70
N GLY A 474 23.32 7.86 12.98
CA GLY A 474 21.94 7.37 12.91
C GLY A 474 21.08 8.40 12.20
N ILE A 475 20.09 7.93 11.44
CA ILE A 475 19.21 8.75 10.62
C ILE A 475 17.75 8.35 10.83
N GLU A 476 16.86 9.34 10.81
CA GLU A 476 15.42 9.13 10.79
C GLU A 476 14.87 9.38 9.38
N LEU A 477 14.09 8.44 8.85
CA LEU A 477 13.26 8.63 7.67
C LEU A 477 11.81 8.22 7.97
N ASP A 478 10.87 9.15 7.82
CA ASP A 478 9.42 8.92 8.02
C ASP A 478 9.09 8.23 9.37
N GLY A 479 9.72 8.69 10.46
CA GLY A 479 9.53 8.12 11.80
C GLY A 479 10.25 6.78 12.04
N SER A 480 10.99 6.26 11.06
CA SER A 480 11.79 5.04 11.19
C SER A 480 13.26 5.36 11.38
N ASN A 481 13.91 4.68 12.34
CA ASN A 481 15.31 4.89 12.68
C ASN A 481 16.22 3.90 11.94
N TYR A 482 17.33 4.39 11.41
CA TYR A 482 18.35 3.59 10.73
C TYR A 482 19.73 3.89 11.31
N LEU A 483 20.52 2.84 11.53
CA LEU A 483 21.95 2.94 11.81
C LEU A 483 22.70 3.00 10.48
N VAL A 484 23.77 3.79 10.43
CA VAL A 484 24.53 4.05 9.20
C VAL A 484 25.80 3.18 9.15
N PRO A 485 25.89 2.23 8.20
CA PRO A 485 27.13 1.51 7.90
C PRO A 485 28.19 2.41 7.25
N VAL A 486 29.46 2.00 7.28
CA VAL A 486 30.55 2.85 6.75
C VAL A 486 30.56 3.03 5.23
N ASP A 487 29.96 2.09 4.51
CA ASP A 487 29.83 2.07 3.04
C ASP A 487 28.57 2.77 2.52
N ALA A 488 27.73 3.30 3.43
CA ALA A 488 26.53 4.03 3.04
C ALA A 488 26.90 5.35 2.35
N LYS A 489 26.18 5.67 1.27
CA LYS A 489 26.37 6.90 0.48
C LYS A 489 25.16 7.81 0.56
N PHE A 490 23.97 7.23 0.64
CA PHE A 490 22.66 7.88 0.72
C PHE A 490 22.54 9.06 -0.25
N GLU A 491 22.68 8.77 -1.55
CA GLU A 491 22.59 9.79 -2.61
C GLU A 491 21.24 10.52 -2.63
N ASN A 492 20.18 9.84 -2.19
CA ASN A 492 18.82 10.36 -2.02
C ASN A 492 18.05 9.59 -0.91
N ASP A 493 16.97 10.18 -0.40
CA ASP A 493 16.14 9.62 0.68
C ASP A 493 15.59 8.21 0.37
N ALA A 494 15.28 7.91 -0.90
CA ALA A 494 14.72 6.63 -1.31
C ALA A 494 15.71 5.47 -1.17
N ASN A 495 17.01 5.76 -1.08
CA ASN A 495 18.03 4.75 -0.87
C ASN A 495 18.26 4.41 0.62
N ILE A 496 17.77 5.24 1.56
CA ILE A 496 18.03 5.05 3.00
C ILE A 496 17.62 3.64 3.49
N PRO A 497 16.45 3.09 3.12
CA PRO A 497 16.08 1.73 3.54
C PRO A 497 16.99 0.63 2.96
N ASN A 498 17.63 0.88 1.81
CA ASN A 498 18.46 -0.09 1.11
C ASN A 498 19.93 -0.04 1.55
N GLU A 499 20.43 1.14 1.92
CA GLU A 499 21.83 1.36 2.32
C GLU A 499 22.01 1.42 3.85
N GLY A 500 20.93 1.66 4.61
CA GLY A 500 20.94 1.67 6.08
C GLY A 500 20.57 0.31 6.68
N VAL A 501 20.69 0.22 8.01
CA VAL A 501 20.19 -0.91 8.81
C VAL A 501 19.12 -0.40 9.76
N ALA A 502 17.90 -0.88 9.63
CA ALA A 502 16.78 -0.41 10.44
C ALA A 502 16.98 -0.78 11.92
N LEU A 503 16.65 0.14 12.83
CA LEU A 503 16.76 -0.09 14.28
C LEU A 503 15.91 -1.29 14.73
N ASP A 504 14.78 -1.55 14.07
CA ASP A 504 13.96 -2.74 14.33
C ASP A 504 14.75 -4.04 14.13
N GLN A 505 15.69 -4.09 13.19
CA GLN A 505 16.56 -5.26 13.01
C GLN A 505 17.50 -5.47 14.21
N VAL A 506 17.94 -4.38 14.83
CA VAL A 506 18.78 -4.41 16.05
C VAL A 506 17.96 -4.81 17.27
N LEU A 507 16.76 -4.26 17.42
CA LEU A 507 15.83 -4.63 18.48
C LEU A 507 15.45 -6.11 18.40
N ASN A 508 15.24 -6.63 17.18
CA ASN A 508 15.02 -8.06 16.95
C ASN A 508 16.23 -8.91 17.36
N ALA A 509 17.46 -8.42 17.17
CA ALA A 509 18.66 -9.17 17.50
C ALA A 509 18.85 -9.38 19.02
N VAL A 510 18.43 -8.42 19.85
CA VAL A 510 18.36 -8.58 21.31
C VAL A 510 17.11 -9.33 21.78
N GLY A 511 16.08 -9.45 20.92
CA GLY A 511 14.76 -9.96 21.28
C GLY A 511 14.72 -11.40 21.81
N ALA A 512 15.75 -12.21 21.58
CA ALA A 512 15.76 -13.63 21.97
C ALA A 512 16.30 -13.93 23.38
N ALA A 513 16.87 -12.95 24.09
CA ALA A 513 17.36 -13.15 25.45
C ALA A 513 16.20 -13.22 26.48
N ASP A 514 16.41 -14.04 27.52
CA ASP A 514 15.34 -14.43 28.45
C ASP A 514 15.04 -13.40 29.54
N LYS A 515 16.06 -12.69 30.06
CA LYS A 515 15.90 -11.81 31.25
C LYS A 515 15.98 -10.33 30.91
N MET A 516 17.00 -9.91 30.15
CA MET A 516 17.28 -8.49 29.91
C MET A 516 17.73 -8.24 28.46
N ARG A 517 17.07 -7.26 27.84
CA ARG A 517 17.34 -6.80 26.48
C ARG A 517 17.65 -5.33 26.52
N LEU A 518 18.87 -4.95 26.12
CA LEU A 518 19.32 -3.57 26.17
C LEU A 518 19.95 -3.16 24.85
N VAL A 519 19.46 -2.07 24.28
CA VAL A 519 20.09 -1.42 23.14
C VAL A 519 20.54 -0.03 23.56
N ILE A 520 21.80 0.30 23.36
CA ILE A 520 22.39 1.59 23.67
C ILE A 520 22.86 2.23 22.37
N LEU A 521 22.32 3.40 22.04
CA LEU A 521 22.62 4.14 20.82
C LEU A 521 23.36 5.44 21.16
N ASP A 522 24.67 5.44 20.92
CA ASP A 522 25.52 6.64 20.85
C ASP A 522 25.63 7.13 19.39
N ALA A 523 24.45 7.28 18.76
CA ALA A 523 24.32 7.42 17.31
C ALA A 523 23.81 8.78 16.83
N CYS A 524 23.67 9.77 17.73
CA CYS A 524 22.92 11.00 17.44
C CYS A 524 23.84 12.16 17.05
N ARG A 525 24.76 11.94 16.11
CA ARG A 525 25.64 13.01 15.58
C ARG A 525 24.98 13.68 14.38
N GLU A 526 25.41 14.91 14.05
CA GLU A 526 24.85 15.68 12.94
C GLU A 526 24.58 14.81 11.73
N ASN A 527 23.36 14.90 11.19
CA ASN A 527 22.99 14.22 9.97
C ASN A 527 23.86 14.79 8.84
N PRO A 528 24.82 14.02 8.28
CA PRO A 528 25.73 14.54 7.26
C PRO A 528 24.98 15.00 5.99
N PHE A 529 23.73 14.56 5.78
CA PHE A 529 22.89 14.97 4.65
C PHE A 529 22.17 16.30 4.85
N ALA A 530 22.03 16.78 6.09
CA ALA A 530 21.29 18.01 6.39
C ALA A 530 22.03 19.28 5.92
N ALA A 531 23.35 19.21 5.77
CA ALA A 531 24.18 20.34 5.36
C ALA A 531 24.21 20.54 3.83
N GLU A 532 24.15 19.46 3.04
CA GLU A 532 24.34 19.54 1.58
C GLU A 532 23.05 19.47 0.77
N LYS A 533 21.94 18.93 1.31
CA LYS A 533 20.67 18.82 0.58
C LYS A 533 19.51 19.21 1.49
N LYS A 534 18.65 20.13 1.00
CA LYS A 534 17.32 20.43 1.59
C LYS A 534 16.39 19.21 1.44
N SER A 535 16.69 18.10 2.12
CA SER A 535 15.70 17.05 2.31
C SER A 535 14.66 17.56 3.32
N LEU A 536 13.39 17.48 2.96
CA LEU A 536 12.24 17.89 3.78
C LEU A 536 11.76 16.76 4.70
N SER A 537 12.29 15.55 4.55
CA SER A 537 11.75 14.29 5.09
C SER A 537 12.65 13.65 6.16
N VAL A 538 13.87 14.15 6.34
CA VAL A 538 14.84 13.59 7.29
C VAL A 538 14.91 14.46 8.54
N GLY A 539 14.60 13.87 9.70
CA GLY A 539 14.58 14.56 10.99
C GLY A 539 15.96 14.93 11.53
N ARG A 540 15.98 15.78 12.57
CA ARG A 540 17.21 16.09 13.34
C ARG A 540 17.46 14.95 14.35
N GLY A 541 18.26 13.96 13.99
CA GLY A 541 18.55 12.81 14.86
C GLY A 541 17.49 11.70 14.79
N LEU A 542 17.51 10.76 15.73
CA LEU A 542 16.61 9.58 15.74
C LEU A 542 15.20 9.94 16.25
N ALA A 543 14.16 9.35 15.67
CA ALA A 543 12.77 9.42 16.13
C ALA A 543 12.55 8.69 17.46
N ARG A 544 11.46 9.07 18.15
CA ARG A 544 10.95 8.36 19.32
C ARG A 544 10.59 6.92 18.97
N ILE A 545 10.89 6.01 19.88
CA ILE A 545 10.56 4.58 19.77
C ILE A 545 9.71 4.11 20.95
N GLU A 546 9.02 2.99 20.75
CA GLU A 546 8.25 2.29 21.78
C GLU A 546 8.64 0.82 21.77
N PRO A 547 9.72 0.42 22.47
CA PRO A 547 10.21 -0.95 22.46
C PRO A 547 9.26 -1.88 23.24
N GLU A 548 9.33 -3.17 22.95
CA GLU A 548 8.55 -4.21 23.63
C GLU A 548 8.81 -4.27 25.14
N SER A 549 7.86 -4.83 25.90
CA SER A 549 8.01 -5.00 27.35
C SER A 549 9.25 -5.86 27.68
N GLY A 550 10.04 -5.46 28.67
CA GLY A 550 11.30 -6.13 29.03
C GLY A 550 12.50 -5.76 28.14
N THR A 551 12.33 -4.80 27.22
CA THR A 551 13.41 -4.20 26.45
C THR A 551 13.62 -2.75 26.87
N LEU A 552 14.87 -2.39 27.16
CA LEU A 552 15.28 -1.01 27.44
C LEU A 552 16.13 -0.51 26.28
N VAL A 553 15.84 0.71 25.81
CA VAL A 553 16.64 1.36 24.79
C VAL A 553 17.10 2.72 25.29
N ALA A 554 18.41 2.94 25.31
CA ALA A 554 19.03 4.17 25.81
C ALA A 554 19.66 4.95 24.66
N PHE A 555 19.25 6.19 24.45
CA PHE A 555 19.84 7.10 23.48
C PHE A 555 20.79 8.06 24.21
N ALA A 556 21.94 8.35 23.60
CA ALA A 556 22.91 9.30 24.12
C ALA A 556 22.39 10.75 24.17
N THR A 557 21.34 11.06 23.41
CA THR A 557 20.60 12.33 23.47
C THR A 557 19.14 12.08 23.07
N LYS A 558 18.24 12.95 23.51
CA LYS A 558 16.81 12.87 23.20
C LYS A 558 16.59 13.00 21.70
N HIS A 559 15.52 12.37 21.21
CA HIS A 559 15.07 12.54 19.83
C HIS A 559 15.03 14.04 19.46
N GLY A 560 15.40 14.39 18.23
CA GLY A 560 15.43 15.79 17.79
C GLY A 560 16.73 16.56 18.10
N HIS A 561 17.68 15.99 18.86
CA HIS A 561 18.87 16.68 19.36
C HIS A 561 20.17 15.95 18.99
N TYR A 562 21.32 16.65 19.12
CA TYR A 562 22.64 16.09 18.81
C TYR A 562 23.39 15.70 20.09
N ALA A 563 24.16 14.62 20.00
CA ALA A 563 25.16 14.24 20.98
C ALA A 563 26.45 15.00 20.70
N THR A 564 27.07 15.54 21.74
CA THR A 564 28.36 16.22 21.62
C THR A 564 29.48 15.20 21.70
N ASP A 565 30.47 15.33 20.81
CA ASP A 565 31.66 14.48 20.83
C ASP A 565 32.51 14.67 22.10
N GLY A 566 32.39 15.84 22.74
CA GLY A 566 33.23 16.23 23.88
C GLY A 566 34.66 16.60 23.46
N SER A 567 35.48 17.02 24.42
CA SER A 567 36.88 17.41 24.21
C SER A 567 37.88 16.40 24.80
N GLY A 568 37.41 15.26 25.28
CA GLY A 568 38.23 14.20 25.89
C GLY A 568 38.40 13.00 24.97
N ASP A 569 38.97 11.91 25.51
CA ASP A 569 39.25 10.69 24.74
C ASP A 569 37.96 9.97 24.29
N ASN A 570 36.87 10.04 25.08
CA ASN A 570 35.57 9.43 24.77
C ASN A 570 34.45 10.47 24.83
N SER A 571 33.28 10.14 24.28
CA SER A 571 32.08 10.96 24.37
C SER A 571 31.65 11.17 25.83
N PRO A 572 31.00 12.30 26.20
CA PRO A 572 30.49 12.52 27.56
C PRO A 572 29.55 11.39 28.01
N PHE A 573 28.76 10.86 27.07
CA PHE A 573 27.84 9.75 27.31
C PHE A 573 28.60 8.45 27.62
N ALA A 574 29.53 8.04 26.75
CA ALA A 574 30.34 6.83 26.98
C ALA A 574 31.17 6.94 28.27
N THR A 575 31.76 8.11 28.53
CA THR A 575 32.53 8.39 29.75
C THR A 575 31.70 8.18 31.02
N SER A 576 30.49 8.77 31.07
CA SER A 576 29.60 8.61 32.22
C SER A 576 29.10 7.17 32.38
N LEU A 577 28.69 6.56 31.26
CA LEU A 577 28.16 5.20 31.22
C LEU A 577 29.19 4.18 31.72
N VAL A 578 30.43 4.21 31.21
CA VAL A 578 31.51 3.29 31.64
C VAL A 578 31.76 3.40 33.14
N ARG A 579 31.90 4.63 33.66
CA ARG A 579 32.14 4.86 35.09
C ARG A 579 31.01 4.29 35.97
N LEU A 580 29.75 4.47 35.56
CA LEU A 580 28.61 3.99 36.32
C LEU A 580 28.37 2.48 36.18
N MET A 581 28.75 1.87 35.06
CA MET A 581 28.73 0.41 34.89
C MET A 581 29.69 -0.31 35.84
N ASP A 582 30.82 0.31 36.17
CA ASP A 582 31.80 -0.22 37.13
C ASP A 582 31.35 -0.10 38.60
N ALA A 583 30.28 0.65 38.89
CA ALA A 583 29.76 0.86 40.24
C ALA A 583 28.98 -0.39 40.73
N PRO A 584 29.43 -1.05 41.81
CA PRO A 584 28.78 -2.25 42.33
C PRO A 584 27.42 -1.93 42.94
N GLY A 585 26.42 -2.76 42.65
CA GLY A 585 25.08 -2.66 43.22
C GLY A 585 24.22 -1.51 42.69
N LEU A 586 24.62 -0.86 41.60
CA LEU A 586 23.84 0.18 40.94
C LEU A 586 22.83 -0.43 39.98
N GLU A 587 21.53 -0.21 40.25
CA GLU A 587 20.44 -0.74 39.43
C GLU A 587 20.36 0.01 38.09
N ILE A 588 20.04 -0.69 36.99
CA ILE A 588 20.13 -0.15 35.62
C ILE A 588 19.25 1.09 35.38
N ASN A 589 18.00 1.12 35.85
CA ASN A 589 17.16 2.31 35.68
C ASN A 589 17.69 3.50 36.49
N GLN A 590 18.25 3.25 37.67
CA GLN A 590 18.97 4.29 38.43
C GLN A 590 20.25 4.73 37.70
N LEU A 591 21.01 3.80 37.14
CA LEU A 591 22.21 4.07 36.37
C LEU A 591 21.92 5.01 35.21
N PHE A 592 20.91 4.75 34.39
CA PHE A 592 20.62 5.61 33.24
C PHE A 592 20.07 6.98 33.63
N ARG A 593 19.39 7.11 34.78
CA ARG A 593 19.05 8.42 35.35
C ARG A 593 20.29 9.20 35.77
N MET A 594 21.27 8.54 36.38
CA MET A 594 22.55 9.16 36.72
C MET A 594 23.36 9.52 35.47
N VAL A 595 23.39 8.66 34.45
CA VAL A 595 24.01 8.98 33.14
C VAL A 595 23.37 10.24 32.55
N HIS A 596 22.04 10.33 32.56
CA HIS A 596 21.33 11.53 32.13
C HIS A 596 21.82 12.77 32.88
N ASP A 597 21.80 12.76 34.21
CA ASP A 597 22.16 13.93 35.02
C ASP A 597 23.62 14.36 34.80
N ASP A 598 24.53 13.39 34.73
CA ASP A 598 25.97 13.62 34.52
C ASP A 598 26.26 14.21 33.13
N VAL A 599 25.64 13.68 32.08
CA VAL A 599 25.81 14.20 30.71
C VAL A 599 25.14 15.56 30.55
N TYR A 600 23.94 15.74 31.11
CA TYR A 600 23.22 17.00 31.07
C TYR A 600 24.01 18.11 31.78
N ALA A 601 24.64 17.80 32.93
CA ALA A 601 25.50 18.74 33.63
C ALA A 601 26.81 19.04 32.87
N SER A 602 27.55 18.00 32.46
CA SER A 602 28.88 18.14 31.84
C SER A 602 28.85 18.81 30.46
N THR A 603 27.72 18.73 29.75
CA THR A 603 27.53 19.38 28.44
C THR A 603 26.91 20.77 28.53
N ALA A 604 26.85 21.37 29.74
CA ALA A 604 26.17 22.63 29.98
C ALA A 604 24.72 22.63 29.49
N LYS A 605 24.01 21.51 29.74
CA LYS A 605 22.60 21.28 29.41
C LYS A 605 22.29 21.18 27.91
N LYS A 606 23.31 20.91 27.08
CA LYS A 606 23.15 20.80 25.61
C LYS A 606 22.81 19.38 25.14
N GLN A 607 23.15 18.36 25.92
CA GLN A 607 22.88 16.97 25.59
C GLN A 607 22.02 16.34 26.70
N GLU A 608 20.88 15.76 26.33
CA GLU A 608 19.89 15.19 27.26
C GLU A 608 19.69 13.70 26.94
N PRO A 609 20.43 12.76 27.53
CA PRO A 609 20.23 11.33 27.29
C PRO A 609 18.80 10.88 27.61
N PHE A 610 18.26 9.91 26.89
CA PHE A 610 16.88 9.47 27.11
C PHE A 610 16.74 7.96 27.04
N THR A 611 15.83 7.39 27.82
CA THR A 611 15.54 5.95 27.81
C THR A 611 14.10 5.68 27.42
N TYR A 612 13.89 4.63 26.62
CA TYR A 612 12.58 4.14 26.18
C TYR A 612 12.40 2.70 26.63
N GLY A 613 11.15 2.32 26.92
CA GLY A 613 10.81 0.98 27.38
C GLY A 613 10.74 0.85 28.89
N GLN A 614 10.43 -0.36 29.34
CA GLN A 614 10.32 -0.70 30.76
C GLN A 614 10.93 -2.09 30.98
N LEU A 615 11.81 -2.19 31.97
CA LEU A 615 12.31 -3.46 32.48
C LEU A 615 11.30 -4.06 33.46
N SER A 616 11.40 -5.37 33.73
CA SER A 616 10.57 -6.03 34.73
C SER A 616 10.87 -5.50 36.15
N ALA A 617 10.00 -5.82 37.12
CA ALA A 617 10.18 -5.39 38.52
C ALA A 617 11.45 -5.95 39.20
N GLN A 618 12.17 -6.87 38.54
CA GLN A 618 13.43 -7.40 39.02
C GLN A 618 14.55 -6.36 38.87
N GLY A 619 15.35 -6.16 39.92
CA GLY A 619 16.53 -5.31 39.85
C GLY A 619 17.60 -5.93 38.94
N PHE A 620 18.05 -5.18 37.93
CA PHE A 620 19.16 -5.57 37.06
C PHE A 620 20.39 -4.73 37.37
N TYR A 621 21.56 -5.38 37.41
CA TYR A 621 22.83 -4.76 37.80
C TYR A 621 23.95 -5.22 36.87
N PHE A 622 24.70 -4.28 36.29
CA PHE A 622 25.92 -4.62 35.55
C PHE A 622 26.94 -5.28 36.47
N LYS A 623 27.11 -4.77 37.69
CA LYS A 623 27.95 -5.36 38.72
C LYS A 623 27.15 -5.57 40.00
N ALA A 624 27.08 -6.81 40.49
CA ALA A 624 26.45 -7.11 41.77
C ALA A 624 27.23 -6.47 42.93
N ARG A 625 26.60 -6.35 44.11
CA ARG A 625 27.24 -5.83 45.34
C ARG A 625 28.35 -6.72 45.84
#